data_AF-A0A2S8G7H5-F1
#
_entry.id   AF-A0A2S8G7H5-F1
#
_cell.length_a   1.000
_cell.length_b   1.000
_cell.length_c   1.000
_cell.angle_alpha   90.00
_cell.angle_beta   90.00
_cell.angle_gamma   90.00
#
_symmetry.space_group_name_H-M   'P 1'
#
loop_
_entity.id
_entity.type
_entity.pdbx_description
1 polymer ?
#
loop_
_entity_poly.entity_id
_entity_poly.type
_entity_poly.pdbx_seq_one_letter_code
_entity_poly.pdbx_strand_id
1 'polypeptide(L)'
;MTDIPFVQQQCLDPYRRPNWRWERAQYLVDHGRYYSSKRDDTATGIAVKYMREVARRSVKGHKRRIRSPFVHVDRARLEFEATNGHRLEIETRMLARQSDTAIGYQLNLPPETVQAYRDLFFDIQDRIDQKSYIVHLINEFHPSRGTNARMLMQLSAYFQGPDVIEPWMAFIKEGWNGEDLSTERDRLRATIAIIVESQQLSEIPVHYRTLARNTSVLLDSGSPRTVTAATAFSHLCSQIEANLPLPATKLHPLSYFTTHENTCLSREKVKSVK
;
A
#
# COMPACT_ATOMS: atom_id res chain seq x y z
N MET A 1 -29.04 6.71 -26.48
CA MET A 1 -27.77 6.53 -25.73
C MET A 1 -28.06 5.57 -24.59
N THR A 2 -27.48 4.37 -24.61
CA THR A 2 -27.60 3.42 -23.51
C THR A 2 -26.70 3.87 -22.37
N ASP A 3 -27.28 4.14 -21.19
CA ASP A 3 -26.54 4.43 -19.97
C ASP A 3 -25.59 3.26 -19.66
N ILE A 4 -24.27 3.49 -19.74
CA ILE A 4 -23.25 2.54 -19.29
C ILE A 4 -23.47 2.33 -17.77
N PRO A 5 -23.60 1.08 -17.27
CA PRO A 5 -23.71 0.79 -15.84
C PRO A 5 -22.60 1.45 -15.03
N PHE A 6 -22.90 1.91 -13.81
CA PHE A 6 -21.95 2.64 -12.97
C PHE A 6 -20.68 1.83 -12.70
N VAL A 7 -20.83 0.52 -12.47
CA VAL A 7 -19.70 -0.40 -12.29
C VAL A 7 -18.75 -0.40 -13.50
N GLN A 8 -19.29 -0.39 -14.72
CA GLN A 8 -18.47 -0.33 -15.94
C GLN A 8 -17.76 1.01 -16.09
N GLN A 9 -18.41 2.12 -15.70
CA GLN A 9 -17.77 3.43 -15.66
C GLN A 9 -16.58 3.42 -14.70
N GLN A 10 -16.74 2.83 -13.52
CA GLN A 10 -15.68 2.71 -12.53
C GLN A 10 -14.53 1.83 -13.02
N CYS A 11 -14.81 0.73 -13.74
CA CYS A 11 -13.75 -0.08 -14.36
C CYS A 11 -12.87 0.72 -15.32
N LEU A 12 -13.45 1.69 -16.05
CA LEU A 12 -12.73 2.53 -17.01
C LEU A 12 -12.03 3.75 -16.37
N ASP A 13 -12.38 4.12 -15.15
CA ASP A 13 -11.82 5.30 -14.48
C ASP A 13 -10.41 5.03 -13.93
N PRO A 14 -9.33 5.57 -14.52
CA PRO A 14 -7.97 5.31 -14.04
C PRO A 14 -7.73 5.81 -12.61
N TYR A 15 -8.55 6.76 -12.11
CA TYR A 15 -8.45 7.36 -10.78
C TYR A 15 -9.43 6.79 -9.76
N ARG A 16 -10.08 5.65 -10.09
CA ARG A 16 -11.02 4.97 -9.18
C ARG A 16 -10.40 4.77 -7.81
N ARG A 17 -11.09 5.24 -6.76
CA ARG A 17 -10.67 5.01 -5.37
C ARG A 17 -10.94 3.57 -4.94
N PRO A 18 -10.13 2.97 -4.06
CA PRO A 18 -10.36 1.59 -3.60
C PRO A 18 -11.70 1.38 -2.88
N ASN A 19 -12.21 2.40 -2.21
CA ASN A 19 -13.46 2.38 -1.45
C ASN A 19 -14.67 2.87 -2.27
N TRP A 20 -14.60 2.91 -3.61
CA TRP A 20 -15.63 3.51 -4.47
C TRP A 20 -17.03 2.91 -4.25
N ARG A 21 -17.14 1.61 -3.92
CA ARG A 21 -18.43 0.97 -3.64
C ARG A 21 -19.06 1.51 -2.35
N TRP A 22 -18.25 1.72 -1.32
CA TRP A 22 -18.68 2.36 -0.09
C TRP A 22 -19.13 3.80 -0.33
N GLU A 23 -18.34 4.58 -1.07
CA GLU A 23 -18.68 5.97 -1.43
C GLU A 23 -19.97 6.05 -2.23
N ARG A 24 -20.15 5.13 -3.19
CA ARG A 24 -21.38 5.00 -3.97
C ARG A 24 -22.58 4.67 -3.09
N ALA A 25 -22.44 3.72 -2.17
CA ALA A 25 -23.50 3.35 -1.24
C ALA A 25 -23.88 4.53 -0.33
N GLN A 26 -22.88 5.25 0.19
CA GLN A 26 -23.06 6.45 1.01
C GLN A 26 -23.85 7.52 0.25
N TYR A 27 -23.43 7.82 -0.98
CA TYR A 27 -24.13 8.75 -1.87
C TYR A 27 -25.61 8.39 -2.05
N LEU A 28 -25.92 7.11 -2.32
CA LEU A 28 -27.30 6.67 -2.52
C LEU A 28 -28.15 6.85 -1.26
N VAL A 29 -27.59 6.59 -0.07
CA VAL A 29 -28.31 6.73 1.20
C VAL A 29 -28.54 8.19 1.55
N ASP A 30 -27.50 9.03 1.45
CA ASP A 30 -27.57 10.45 1.82
C ASP A 30 -28.56 11.23 0.94
N HIS A 31 -28.68 10.84 -0.32
CA HIS A 31 -29.60 11.48 -1.28
C HIS A 31 -30.96 10.79 -1.38
N GLY A 32 -31.26 9.82 -0.51
CA GLY A 32 -32.54 9.09 -0.53
C GLY A 32 -32.80 8.33 -1.84
N ARG A 33 -31.75 7.98 -2.59
CA ARG A 33 -31.85 7.26 -3.87
C ARG A 33 -31.97 5.76 -3.65
N TYR A 34 -32.64 5.07 -4.57
CA TYR A 34 -32.76 3.61 -4.54
C TYR A 34 -31.55 2.95 -5.20
N TYR A 35 -31.09 1.85 -4.59
CA TYR A 35 -30.18 0.89 -5.23
C TYR A 35 -30.86 0.26 -6.44
N SER A 36 -30.13 0.14 -7.55
CA SER A 36 -30.60 -0.55 -8.76
C SER A 36 -29.61 -1.63 -9.17
N SER A 37 -30.03 -2.90 -9.14
CA SER A 37 -29.19 -4.03 -9.57
C SER A 37 -28.82 -4.00 -11.06
N LYS A 38 -29.48 -3.16 -11.86
CA LYS A 38 -29.11 -2.93 -13.27
C LYS A 38 -27.93 -1.96 -13.42
N ARG A 39 -27.73 -1.05 -12.45
CA ARG A 39 -26.73 0.03 -12.51
C ARG A 39 -25.56 -0.21 -11.56
N ASP A 40 -25.85 -0.76 -10.38
CA ASP A 40 -24.94 -0.98 -9.28
C ASP A 40 -24.76 -2.49 -9.04
N ASP A 41 -23.64 -2.89 -8.43
CA ASP A 41 -23.35 -4.30 -8.14
C ASP A 41 -23.89 -4.78 -6.77
N THR A 42 -23.82 -6.09 -6.55
CA THR A 42 -24.28 -6.75 -5.33
C THR A 42 -23.61 -6.20 -4.07
N ALA A 43 -22.29 -5.93 -4.12
CA ALA A 43 -21.54 -5.42 -2.98
C ALA A 43 -22.02 -4.01 -2.57
N THR A 44 -22.22 -3.13 -3.54
CA THR A 44 -22.84 -1.80 -3.33
C THR A 44 -24.24 -1.95 -2.72
N GLY A 45 -25.04 -2.89 -3.23
CA GLY A 45 -26.38 -3.20 -2.69
C GLY A 45 -26.35 -3.68 -1.23
N ILE A 46 -25.35 -4.46 -0.83
CA ILE A 46 -25.12 -4.89 0.55
C ILE A 46 -24.80 -3.67 1.43
N ALA A 47 -23.87 -2.81 1.01
CA ALA A 47 -23.50 -1.60 1.74
C ALA A 47 -24.69 -0.64 1.92
N VAL A 48 -25.50 -0.40 0.88
CA VAL A 48 -26.72 0.43 0.97
C VAL A 48 -27.70 -0.12 2.01
N LYS A 49 -27.95 -1.44 2.00
CA LYS A 49 -28.85 -2.07 2.97
C LYS A 49 -28.31 -1.95 4.39
N TYR A 50 -27.01 -2.14 4.59
CA TYR A 50 -26.33 -1.97 5.87
C TYR A 50 -26.45 -0.53 6.38
N MET A 51 -26.08 0.48 5.58
CA MET A 51 -26.12 1.88 5.97
C MET A 51 -27.54 2.33 6.36
N ARG A 52 -28.56 1.91 5.60
CA ARG A 52 -29.96 2.17 5.95
C ARG A 52 -30.40 1.48 7.24
N GLU A 53 -29.88 0.30 7.52
CA GLU A 53 -30.11 -0.42 8.79
C GLU A 53 -29.49 0.35 9.96
N VAL A 54 -28.26 0.87 9.81
CA VAL A 54 -27.59 1.73 10.79
C VAL A 54 -28.36 3.03 11.02
N ALA A 55 -28.75 3.73 9.96
CA ALA A 55 -29.53 4.97 10.05
C ALA A 55 -30.87 4.77 10.79
N ARG A 56 -31.60 3.69 10.46
CA ARG A 56 -32.87 3.33 11.15
C ARG A 56 -32.69 3.07 12.65
N ARG A 57 -31.51 2.63 13.09
CA ARG A 57 -31.20 2.36 14.51
C ARG A 57 -30.89 3.64 15.26
N SER A 58 -30.12 4.53 14.63
CA SER A 58 -29.75 5.82 15.22
C SER A 58 -31.01 6.62 15.61
N VAL A 59 -32.01 6.64 14.74
CA VAL A 59 -33.30 7.33 14.99
C VAL A 59 -34.09 6.74 16.16
N LYS A 60 -34.05 5.43 16.36
CA LYS A 60 -34.92 4.76 17.36
C LYS A 60 -34.33 4.76 18.77
N GLY A 61 -33.08 5.18 18.98
CA GLY A 61 -32.41 5.15 20.29
C GLY A 61 -32.24 3.75 20.90
N HIS A 62 -32.55 2.68 20.16
CA HIS A 62 -32.47 1.30 20.65
C HIS A 62 -31.15 0.65 20.24
N LYS A 63 -30.41 0.13 21.23
CA LYS A 63 -29.20 -0.70 21.06
C LYS A 63 -29.51 -2.11 20.54
N ARG A 64 -30.34 -2.25 19.50
CA ARG A 64 -30.58 -3.57 18.88
C ARG A 64 -29.29 -4.07 18.24
N ARG A 65 -28.95 -5.35 18.39
CA ARG A 65 -27.79 -5.97 17.73
C ARG A 65 -27.92 -5.90 16.21
N ILE A 66 -26.80 -5.71 15.50
CA ILE A 66 -26.78 -5.73 14.02
C ILE A 66 -27.33 -7.05 13.53
N ARG A 67 -28.20 -6.99 12.51
CA ARG A 67 -28.78 -8.21 11.97
C ARG A 67 -27.65 -9.10 11.47
N SER A 68 -27.75 -10.40 11.75
CA SER A 68 -26.77 -11.41 11.36
C SER A 68 -26.14 -11.22 9.96
N PRO A 69 -26.87 -10.92 8.86
CA PRO A 69 -26.25 -10.75 7.55
C PRO A 69 -25.25 -9.59 7.41
N PHE A 70 -25.24 -8.62 8.33
CA PHE A 70 -24.35 -7.45 8.25
C PHE A 70 -23.26 -7.45 9.33
N VAL A 71 -23.11 -8.52 10.10
CA VAL A 71 -22.09 -8.57 11.17
C VAL A 71 -20.68 -8.38 10.61
N HIS A 72 -20.38 -9.00 9.46
CA HIS A 72 -19.07 -8.91 8.82
C HIS A 72 -18.81 -7.55 8.17
N VAL A 73 -19.85 -6.94 7.58
CA VAL A 73 -19.79 -5.58 7.02
C VAL A 73 -19.54 -4.55 8.11
N ASP A 74 -20.24 -4.68 9.26
CA ASP A 74 -20.02 -3.78 10.40
C ASP A 74 -18.61 -3.93 10.97
N ARG A 75 -18.12 -5.15 11.15
CA ARG A 75 -16.75 -5.39 11.61
C ARG A 75 -15.72 -4.84 10.63
N ALA A 76 -15.91 -5.04 9.32
CA ALA A 76 -15.03 -4.48 8.29
C ALA A 76 -15.01 -2.94 8.33
N ARG A 77 -16.16 -2.30 8.54
CA ARG A 77 -16.23 -0.84 8.73
C ARG A 77 -15.44 -0.40 9.95
N LEU A 78 -15.56 -1.10 11.08
CA LEU A 78 -14.81 -0.79 12.30
C LEU A 78 -13.29 -0.88 12.06
N GLU A 79 -12.80 -1.90 11.34
CA GLU A 79 -11.38 -2.00 10.98
C GLU A 79 -10.95 -0.88 10.01
N PHE A 80 -11.83 -0.45 9.09
CA PHE A 80 -11.54 0.64 8.16
C PHE A 80 -11.44 2.00 8.84
N GLU A 81 -12.28 2.23 9.86
CA GLU A 81 -12.29 3.45 10.66
C GLU A 81 -11.23 3.45 11.78
N ALA A 82 -10.68 2.28 12.12
CA ALA A 82 -9.70 2.15 13.20
C ALA A 82 -8.39 2.89 12.87
N THR A 83 -7.85 3.58 13.88
CA THR A 83 -6.56 4.31 13.80
C THR A 83 -5.37 3.47 14.29
N ASN A 84 -5.62 2.26 14.80
CA ASN A 84 -4.67 1.38 15.48
C ASN A 84 -3.68 0.64 14.53
N GLY A 85 -3.56 1.06 13.27
CA GLY A 85 -2.69 0.42 12.28
C GLY A 85 -3.22 -0.89 11.69
N HIS A 86 -4.31 -1.47 12.20
CA HIS A 86 -4.90 -2.69 11.63
C HIS A 86 -5.30 -2.50 10.16
N ARG A 87 -5.88 -1.34 9.84
CA ARG A 87 -6.17 -0.94 8.47
C ARG A 87 -4.95 -1.07 7.56
N LEU A 88 -3.82 -0.51 7.96
CA LEU A 88 -2.58 -0.58 7.19
C LEU A 88 -2.15 -2.03 6.99
N GLU A 89 -2.24 -2.86 8.02
CA GLU A 89 -1.84 -4.27 7.95
C GLU A 89 -2.76 -5.07 6.99
N ILE A 90 -4.08 -4.90 7.08
CA ILE A 90 -5.06 -5.53 6.17
C ILE A 90 -4.75 -5.15 4.72
N GLU A 91 -4.67 -3.85 4.42
CA GLU A 91 -4.42 -3.35 3.08
C GLU A 91 -3.08 -3.86 2.53
N THR A 92 -2.03 -3.89 3.37
CA THR A 92 -0.70 -4.38 2.99
C THR A 92 -0.71 -5.87 2.66
N ARG A 93 -1.40 -6.69 3.47
CA ARG A 93 -1.53 -8.12 3.20
C ARG A 93 -2.34 -8.40 1.92
N MET A 94 -3.37 -7.59 1.65
CA MET A 94 -4.10 -7.65 0.38
C MET A 94 -3.22 -7.28 -0.82
N LEU A 95 -2.38 -6.25 -0.70
CA LEU A 95 -1.38 -5.88 -1.73
C LEU A 95 -0.35 -7.00 -1.98
N ALA A 96 0.03 -7.73 -0.93
CA ALA A 96 0.86 -8.92 -1.02
C ALA A 96 0.13 -10.17 -1.58
N ARG A 97 -1.11 -10.02 -2.06
CA ARG A 97 -1.94 -11.09 -2.64
C ARG A 97 -2.21 -12.25 -1.67
N GLN A 98 -2.20 -12.01 -0.35
CA GLN A 98 -2.63 -13.04 0.60
C GLN A 98 -4.14 -13.29 0.47
N SER A 99 -4.55 -14.55 0.60
CA SER A 99 -5.97 -14.93 0.61
C SER A 99 -6.69 -14.43 1.86
N ASP A 100 -8.00 -14.21 1.76
CA ASP A 100 -8.84 -13.75 2.88
C ASP A 100 -8.74 -14.64 4.13
N THR A 101 -8.58 -15.95 3.95
CA THR A 101 -8.39 -16.92 5.04
C THR A 101 -7.06 -16.74 5.75
N ALA A 102 -5.97 -16.57 5.01
CA ALA A 102 -4.64 -16.31 5.55
C ALA A 102 -4.59 -14.97 6.32
N ILE A 103 -5.17 -13.91 5.73
CA ILE A 103 -5.29 -12.60 6.40
C ILE A 103 -6.12 -12.73 7.68
N GLY A 104 -7.25 -13.44 7.60
CA GLY A 104 -8.13 -13.69 8.73
C GLY A 104 -7.42 -14.42 9.87
N TYR A 105 -6.64 -15.46 9.56
CA TYR A 105 -5.85 -16.18 10.56
C TYR A 105 -4.81 -15.27 11.24
N GLN A 106 -4.03 -14.51 10.47
CA GLN A 106 -2.98 -13.63 11.00
C GLN A 106 -3.54 -12.52 11.89
N LEU A 107 -4.72 -11.98 11.54
CA LEU A 107 -5.33 -10.85 12.25
C LEU A 107 -6.43 -11.25 13.24
N ASN A 108 -6.66 -12.55 13.44
CA ASN A 108 -7.77 -13.06 14.23
C ASN A 108 -9.15 -12.48 13.81
N LEU A 109 -9.36 -12.41 12.48
CA LEU A 109 -10.58 -11.96 11.83
C LEU A 109 -11.27 -13.13 11.11
N PRO A 110 -12.61 -13.17 11.10
CA PRO A 110 -13.34 -14.07 10.21
C PRO A 110 -13.00 -13.77 8.74
N PRO A 111 -12.76 -14.79 7.90
CA PRO A 111 -12.49 -14.58 6.47
C PRO A 111 -13.56 -13.75 5.75
N GLU A 112 -14.82 -13.88 6.16
CA GLU A 112 -15.95 -13.12 5.61
C GLU A 112 -15.86 -11.63 5.94
N THR A 113 -15.24 -11.27 7.08
CA THR A 113 -14.95 -9.87 7.41
C THR A 113 -13.85 -9.32 6.52
N VAL A 114 -12.81 -10.10 6.23
CA VAL A 114 -11.74 -9.70 5.31
C VAL A 114 -12.28 -9.56 3.89
N GLN A 115 -13.13 -10.49 3.44
CA GLN A 115 -13.82 -10.38 2.16
C GLN A 115 -14.68 -9.11 2.09
N ALA A 116 -15.51 -8.84 3.11
CA ALA A 116 -16.30 -7.61 3.17
C ALA A 116 -15.42 -6.35 3.16
N TYR A 117 -14.24 -6.41 3.79
CA TYR A 117 -13.26 -5.33 3.76
C TYR A 117 -12.75 -5.08 2.34
N ARG A 118 -12.27 -6.13 1.66
CA ARG A 118 -11.80 -6.05 0.27
C ARG A 118 -12.89 -5.50 -0.64
N ASP A 119 -14.09 -6.08 -0.57
CA ASP A 119 -15.15 -5.79 -1.54
C ASP A 119 -15.69 -4.36 -1.39
N LEU A 120 -15.71 -3.81 -0.18
CA LEU A 120 -16.35 -2.51 0.11
C LEU A 120 -15.36 -1.36 0.27
N PHE A 121 -14.22 -1.60 0.91
CA PHE A 121 -13.29 -0.55 1.33
C PHE A 121 -11.96 -0.57 0.57
N PHE A 122 -11.60 -1.69 -0.04
CA PHE A 122 -10.30 -1.85 -0.69
C PHE A 122 -10.36 -2.67 -2.00
N ASP A 123 -11.23 -2.26 -2.91
CA ASP A 123 -11.47 -2.92 -4.20
C ASP A 123 -10.37 -2.62 -5.23
N ILE A 124 -9.35 -3.46 -5.21
CA ILE A 124 -8.19 -3.36 -6.11
C ILE A 124 -7.97 -4.61 -6.98
N GLN A 125 -8.84 -5.61 -6.91
CA GLN A 125 -8.56 -6.94 -7.48
C GLN A 125 -8.32 -6.93 -9.00
N ASP A 126 -9.11 -6.16 -9.75
CA ASP A 126 -8.97 -5.96 -11.20
C ASP A 126 -7.78 -5.05 -11.58
N ARG A 127 -7.10 -4.45 -10.59
CA ARG A 127 -6.01 -3.48 -10.79
C ARG A 127 -4.74 -3.82 -10.04
N ILE A 128 -4.69 -4.95 -9.34
CA ILE A 128 -3.54 -5.32 -8.52
C ILE A 128 -2.27 -5.46 -9.37
N ASP A 129 -2.39 -5.84 -10.65
CA ASP A 129 -1.23 -5.95 -11.55
C ASP A 129 -0.86 -4.63 -12.25
N GLN A 130 -1.64 -3.57 -12.05
CA GLN A 130 -1.37 -2.24 -12.61
C GLN A 130 -0.43 -1.46 -11.69
N LYS A 131 0.88 -1.63 -11.89
CA LYS A 131 1.92 -1.02 -11.03
C LYS A 131 1.74 0.48 -10.81
N SER A 132 1.43 1.24 -11.85
CA SER A 132 1.23 2.70 -11.75
C SER A 132 0.04 3.06 -10.86
N TYR A 133 -1.06 2.30 -10.92
CA TYR A 133 -2.22 2.46 -10.05
C TYR A 133 -1.84 2.21 -8.58
N ILE A 134 -1.12 1.12 -8.30
CA ILE A 134 -0.69 0.79 -6.92
C ILE A 134 0.26 1.87 -6.37
N VAL A 135 1.28 2.25 -7.15
CA VAL A 135 2.28 3.24 -6.72
C VAL A 135 1.65 4.61 -6.49
N HIS A 136 0.86 5.12 -7.45
CA HIS A 136 0.41 6.51 -7.42
C HIS A 136 -0.93 6.73 -6.71
N LEU A 137 -1.87 5.77 -6.74
CA LEU A 137 -3.21 5.97 -6.18
C LEU A 137 -3.41 5.28 -4.84
N ILE A 138 -2.89 4.06 -4.66
CA ILE A 138 -3.02 3.37 -3.36
C ILE A 138 -2.05 3.96 -2.36
N ASN A 139 -0.79 4.09 -2.76
CA ASN A 139 0.28 4.53 -1.87
C ASN A 139 0.45 6.06 -1.89
N GLU A 140 -0.32 6.78 -2.71
CA GLU A 140 -0.24 8.24 -2.87
C GLU A 140 1.19 8.74 -3.11
N PHE A 141 2.03 7.94 -3.77
CA PHE A 141 3.41 8.30 -4.03
C PHE A 141 3.48 9.50 -4.97
N HIS A 142 4.09 10.57 -4.49
CA HIS A 142 4.36 11.77 -5.26
C HIS A 142 5.81 12.18 -5.06
N PRO A 143 6.60 12.45 -6.12
CA PRO A 143 8.03 12.76 -5.99
C PRO A 143 8.34 13.92 -5.04
N SER A 144 7.44 14.91 -4.94
CA SER A 144 7.60 16.05 -4.02
C SER A 144 7.10 15.80 -2.58
N ARG A 145 6.39 14.70 -2.33
CA ARG A 145 5.94 14.29 -1.00
C ARG A 145 6.85 13.15 -0.57
N GLY A 146 7.80 13.43 0.32
CA GLY A 146 8.75 12.43 0.80
C GLY A 146 8.05 11.13 1.22
N THR A 147 8.72 9.99 1.05
CA THR A 147 8.13 8.70 1.41
C THR A 147 8.14 8.49 2.91
N ASN A 148 7.15 7.77 3.44
CA ASN A 148 7.12 7.34 4.83
C ASN A 148 7.22 5.82 4.94
N ALA A 149 7.52 5.32 6.14
CA ALA A 149 7.70 3.88 6.39
C ALA A 149 6.46 3.04 6.03
N ARG A 150 5.24 3.57 6.21
CA ARG A 150 3.99 2.86 5.88
C ARG A 150 3.86 2.63 4.38
N MET A 151 4.16 3.65 3.60
CA MET A 151 4.17 3.59 2.14
C MET A 151 5.23 2.60 1.63
N LEU A 152 6.43 2.65 2.20
CA LEU A 152 7.53 1.75 1.82
C LEU A 152 7.23 0.29 2.20
N MET A 153 6.57 0.05 3.33
CA MET A 153 6.05 -1.27 3.69
C MET A 153 5.04 -1.78 2.66
N GLN A 154 4.03 -0.98 2.29
CA GLN A 154 3.02 -1.37 1.29
C GLN A 154 3.65 -1.67 -0.07
N LEU A 155 4.59 -0.84 -0.53
CA LEU A 155 5.34 -1.09 -1.77
C LEU A 155 6.17 -2.37 -1.68
N SER A 156 6.88 -2.57 -0.56
CA SER A 156 7.71 -3.77 -0.36
C SER A 156 6.86 -5.03 -0.40
N ALA A 157 5.74 -5.05 0.31
CA ALA A 157 4.81 -6.18 0.33
C ALA A 157 4.20 -6.46 -1.05
N TYR A 158 3.86 -5.41 -1.81
CA TYR A 158 3.34 -5.55 -3.16
C TYR A 158 4.34 -6.22 -4.13
N PHE A 159 5.61 -5.83 -4.07
CA PHE A 159 6.65 -6.32 -4.98
C PHE A 159 7.31 -7.63 -4.52
N GLN A 160 7.45 -7.83 -3.21
CA GLN A 160 8.21 -8.94 -2.63
C GLN A 160 7.32 -10.00 -1.97
N GLY A 161 6.01 -9.74 -1.85
CA GLY A 161 5.06 -10.67 -1.24
C GLY A 161 4.96 -10.52 0.28
N PRO A 162 4.31 -11.48 0.96
CA PRO A 162 3.91 -11.33 2.35
C PRO A 162 5.05 -11.48 3.37
N ASP A 163 6.16 -12.11 3.01
CA ASP A 163 7.24 -12.43 3.96
C ASP A 163 7.93 -11.19 4.54
N VAL A 164 7.84 -10.05 3.83
CA VAL A 164 8.40 -8.78 4.32
C VAL A 164 7.49 -8.06 5.32
N ILE A 165 6.23 -8.48 5.47
CA ILE A 165 5.24 -7.74 6.27
C ILE A 165 5.62 -7.72 7.76
N GLU A 166 6.03 -8.86 8.33
CA GLU A 166 6.31 -8.93 9.77
C GLU A 166 7.52 -8.08 10.20
N PRO A 167 8.67 -8.11 9.48
CA PRO A 167 9.77 -7.19 9.77
C PRO A 167 9.36 -5.72 9.72
N TRP A 168 8.57 -5.32 8.71
CA TRP A 168 8.06 -3.95 8.58
C TRP A 168 7.11 -3.57 9.72
N MET A 169 6.20 -4.47 10.11
CA MET A 169 5.28 -4.24 11.22
C MET A 169 6.02 -4.11 12.56
N ALA A 170 7.03 -4.93 12.80
CA ALA A 170 7.90 -4.81 13.96
C ALA A 170 8.60 -3.44 13.97
N PHE A 171 9.20 -3.03 12.84
CA PHE A 171 9.84 -1.73 12.71
C PHE A 171 8.87 -0.56 12.94
N ILE A 172 7.65 -0.59 12.40
CA ILE A 172 6.67 0.49 12.57
C ILE A 172 6.18 0.60 14.02
N LYS A 173 6.01 -0.53 14.71
CA LYS A 173 5.53 -0.57 16.10
C LYS A 173 6.60 -0.13 17.10
N GLU A 174 7.83 -0.60 16.91
CA GLU A 174 8.90 -0.48 17.91
C GLU A 174 9.93 0.61 17.56
N GLY A 175 9.96 1.06 16.29
CA GLY A 175 10.95 2.01 15.78
C GLY A 175 12.34 1.38 15.58
N TRP A 176 13.35 2.22 15.44
CA TRP A 176 14.76 1.81 15.50
C TRP A 176 15.43 2.50 16.68
N ASN A 177 15.92 1.71 17.64
CA ASN A 177 16.52 2.21 18.88
C ASN A 177 18.02 1.87 19.02
N GLY A 178 18.69 1.50 17.92
CA GLY A 178 20.10 1.08 17.95
C GLY A 178 20.30 -0.31 18.56
N GLU A 179 19.50 -1.28 18.09
CA GLU A 179 19.40 -2.63 18.65
C GLU A 179 20.62 -3.51 18.34
N ASP A 180 20.69 -4.68 18.99
CA ASP A 180 21.80 -5.64 18.89
C ASP A 180 21.82 -6.34 17.52
N LEU A 181 22.77 -5.95 16.67
CA LEU A 181 22.95 -6.50 15.32
C LEU A 181 23.43 -7.96 15.29
N SER A 182 23.67 -8.58 16.46
CA SER A 182 23.92 -10.01 16.55
C SER A 182 22.70 -10.84 16.11
N THR A 183 21.48 -10.31 16.26
CA THR A 183 20.25 -11.01 15.89
C THR A 183 19.81 -10.72 14.45
N GLU A 184 19.22 -11.72 13.78
CA GLU A 184 18.69 -11.54 12.42
C GLU A 184 17.56 -10.51 12.36
N ARG A 185 16.68 -10.53 13.38
CA ARG A 185 15.58 -9.59 13.53
C ARG A 185 16.07 -8.14 13.57
N ASP A 186 17.10 -7.87 14.36
CA ASP A 186 17.59 -6.50 14.54
C ASP A 186 18.39 -6.03 13.31
N ARG A 187 19.09 -6.93 12.61
CA ARG A 187 19.68 -6.63 11.29
C ARG A 187 18.63 -6.25 10.25
N LEU A 188 17.51 -6.97 10.20
CA LEU A 188 16.38 -6.63 9.32
C LEU A 188 15.80 -5.25 9.65
N ARG A 189 15.64 -4.92 10.94
CA ARG A 189 15.14 -3.61 11.36
C ARG A 189 16.12 -2.48 11.07
N ALA A 190 17.42 -2.71 11.27
CA ALA A 190 18.47 -1.76 10.87
C ALA A 190 18.43 -1.51 9.35
N THR A 191 18.24 -2.57 8.57
CA THR A 191 18.09 -2.48 7.11
C THR A 191 16.88 -1.63 6.72
N ILE A 192 15.72 -1.90 7.32
CA ILE A 192 14.50 -1.11 7.10
C ILE A 192 14.72 0.35 7.50
N ALA A 193 15.36 0.61 8.65
CA ALA A 193 15.68 1.96 9.11
C ALA A 193 16.50 2.73 8.07
N ILE A 194 17.55 2.10 7.53
CA ILE A 194 18.39 2.69 6.49
C ILE A 194 17.61 2.94 5.21
N ILE A 195 16.74 2.01 4.79
CA ILE A 195 15.86 2.23 3.63
C ILE A 195 14.98 3.47 3.88
N VAL A 196 14.29 3.54 5.01
CA VAL A 196 13.41 4.68 5.35
C VAL A 196 14.18 5.99 5.38
N GLU A 197 15.31 6.03 6.09
CA GLU A 197 16.17 7.22 6.17
C GLU A 197 16.72 7.61 4.81
N SER A 198 17.10 6.64 3.97
CA SER A 198 17.64 6.91 2.63
C SER A 198 16.64 7.62 1.73
N GLN A 199 15.35 7.31 1.86
CA GLN A 199 14.30 7.97 1.08
C GLN A 199 13.92 9.34 1.64
N GLN A 200 14.29 9.64 2.88
CA GLN A 200 14.14 10.95 3.51
C GLN A 200 15.35 11.87 3.24
N LEU A 201 16.39 11.38 2.56
CA LEU A 201 17.53 12.18 2.09
C LEU A 201 17.12 13.09 0.93
N SER A 202 16.13 13.95 1.11
CA SER A 202 15.96 15.11 0.25
C SER A 202 17.02 16.15 0.62
N GLU A 203 17.99 16.40 -0.27
CA GLU A 203 18.97 17.52 -0.40
C GLU A 203 19.61 18.18 0.84
N ILE A 204 19.28 17.79 2.07
CA ILE A 204 19.67 18.47 3.31
C ILE A 204 20.88 17.73 3.92
N PRO A 205 22.05 18.40 4.07
CA PRO A 205 23.31 17.79 4.53
C PRO A 205 23.25 16.99 5.84
N VAL A 206 22.30 17.27 6.73
CA VAL A 206 22.19 16.65 8.06
C VAL A 206 21.81 15.17 7.98
N HIS A 207 20.95 14.79 7.03
CA HIS A 207 20.49 13.41 6.90
C HIS A 207 21.58 12.44 6.43
N TYR A 208 22.61 12.94 5.74
CA TYR A 208 23.77 12.13 5.33
C TYR A 208 24.58 11.59 6.51
N ARG A 209 24.63 12.30 7.64
CA ARG A 209 25.36 11.82 8.83
C ARG A 209 24.66 10.64 9.49
N THR A 210 23.33 10.68 9.56
CA THR A 210 22.54 9.56 10.11
C THR A 210 22.65 8.33 9.22
N LEU A 211 22.51 8.53 7.90
CA LEU A 211 22.72 7.45 6.92
C LEU A 211 24.12 6.87 7.05
N ALA A 212 25.17 7.69 6.96
CA ALA A 212 26.55 7.22 7.04
C ALA A 212 26.85 6.47 8.35
N ARG A 213 26.30 6.92 9.48
CA ARG A 213 26.39 6.19 10.75
C ARG A 213 25.75 4.82 10.64
N ASN A 214 24.49 4.74 10.18
CA ASN A 214 23.77 3.48 10.11
C ASN A 214 24.34 2.53 9.03
N THR A 215 24.86 3.06 7.91
CA THR A 215 25.54 2.25 6.88
C THR A 215 26.90 1.74 7.37
N SER A 216 27.68 2.57 8.10
CA SER A 216 28.98 2.15 8.66
C SER A 216 28.86 1.00 9.66
N VAL A 217 27.73 0.97 10.37
CA VAL A 217 27.38 -0.07 11.33
C VAL A 217 27.04 -1.40 10.64
N LEU A 218 26.51 -1.39 9.41
CA LEU A 218 26.30 -2.61 8.60
C LEU A 218 27.53 -3.04 7.81
N LEU A 219 28.43 -2.11 7.48
CA LEU A 219 29.59 -2.33 6.62
C LEU A 219 30.89 -2.58 7.39
N ASP A 220 30.84 -3.16 8.60
CA ASP A 220 32.03 -3.47 9.43
C ASP A 220 32.95 -4.53 8.76
N SER A 221 33.58 -4.08 7.69
CA SER A 221 34.46 -4.76 6.76
C SER A 221 35.61 -3.77 6.53
N GLY A 222 36.59 -3.81 7.43
CA GLY A 222 37.52 -2.71 7.66
C GLY A 222 38.23 -2.18 6.40
N SER A 223 37.83 -0.99 5.93
CA SER A 223 38.73 0.01 5.34
C SER A 223 37.98 1.34 5.08
N PRO A 224 38.52 2.50 5.50
CA PRO A 224 37.94 3.79 5.18
C PRO A 224 38.27 4.15 3.73
N ARG A 225 37.33 3.92 2.81
CA ARG A 225 37.34 4.56 1.49
C ARG A 225 36.28 5.65 1.45
N THR A 226 36.60 6.77 0.82
CA THR A 226 35.65 7.83 0.46
C THR A 226 34.70 7.31 -0.61
N VAL A 227 33.64 6.64 -0.18
CA VAL A 227 32.58 6.13 -1.04
C VAL A 227 31.49 7.19 -1.14
N THR A 228 31.10 7.57 -2.37
CA THR A 228 29.96 8.50 -2.55
C THR A 228 28.68 7.84 -2.03
N ALA A 229 27.71 8.62 -1.55
CA ALA A 229 26.45 8.08 -1.00
C ALA A 229 25.74 7.12 -1.99
N ALA A 230 25.77 7.41 -3.29
CA ALA A 230 25.21 6.53 -4.33
C ALA A 230 25.97 5.18 -4.46
N THR A 231 27.29 5.21 -4.28
CA THR A 231 28.12 3.99 -4.32
C THR A 231 27.97 3.20 -3.02
N ALA A 232 27.85 3.87 -1.88
CA ALA A 232 27.59 3.23 -0.58
C ALA A 232 26.20 2.58 -0.57
N PHE A 233 25.20 3.26 -1.14
CA PHE A 233 23.85 2.75 -1.30
C PHE A 233 23.80 1.57 -2.29
N SER A 234 24.43 1.69 -3.47
CA SER A 234 24.49 0.56 -4.43
C SER A 234 25.22 -0.65 -3.84
N HIS A 235 26.33 -0.41 -3.15
CA HIS A 235 27.08 -1.46 -2.47
C HIS A 235 26.27 -2.10 -1.33
N LEU A 236 25.54 -1.29 -0.54
CA LEU A 236 24.62 -1.79 0.48
C LEU A 236 23.50 -2.63 -0.13
N CYS A 237 22.87 -2.18 -1.21
CA CYS A 237 21.84 -2.95 -1.92
C CYS A 237 22.40 -4.28 -2.43
N SER A 238 23.57 -4.28 -3.07
CA SER A 238 24.23 -5.52 -3.52
C SER A 238 24.64 -6.45 -2.37
N GLN A 239 25.05 -5.91 -1.22
CA GLN A 239 25.37 -6.68 -0.02
C GLN A 239 24.13 -7.27 0.66
N ILE A 240 23.03 -6.52 0.71
CA ILE A 240 21.73 -6.99 1.19
C ILE A 240 21.23 -8.12 0.29
N GLU A 241 21.29 -7.94 -1.04
CA GLU A 241 20.95 -8.96 -2.04
C GLU A 241 21.79 -10.25 -1.89
N ALA A 242 23.06 -10.13 -1.53
CA ALA A 242 23.98 -11.26 -1.40
C ALA A 242 23.89 -12.00 -0.06
N ASN A 243 23.55 -11.32 1.04
CA ASN A 243 23.67 -11.87 2.40
C ASN A 243 22.34 -12.19 3.10
N LEU A 244 21.21 -11.72 2.58
CA LEU A 244 19.90 -12.14 3.08
C LEU A 244 19.45 -13.39 2.32
N PRO A 245 19.15 -14.52 2.99
CA PRO A 245 18.48 -15.65 2.38
C PRO A 245 17.00 -15.31 2.20
N LEU A 246 16.71 -14.21 1.52
CA LEU A 246 15.38 -13.95 1.01
C LEU A 246 15.15 -15.01 -0.08
N PRO A 247 13.95 -15.60 -0.18
CA PRO A 247 13.61 -16.43 -1.32
C PRO A 247 14.00 -15.66 -2.59
N ALA A 248 14.62 -16.33 -3.56
CA ALA A 248 15.32 -15.76 -4.72
C ALA A 248 14.47 -14.87 -5.67
N THR A 249 13.31 -14.41 -5.23
CA THR A 249 12.61 -13.22 -5.71
C THR A 249 13.48 -11.98 -5.51
N LYS A 250 14.30 -11.72 -6.53
CA LYS A 250 15.09 -10.51 -6.80
C LYS A 250 14.58 -9.27 -6.06
N LEU A 251 15.28 -8.89 -5.00
CA LEU A 251 15.37 -7.49 -4.61
C LEU A 251 16.04 -6.75 -5.77
N HIS A 252 15.27 -6.24 -6.73
CA HIS A 252 15.79 -5.10 -7.48
C HIS A 252 15.66 -3.90 -6.53
N PRO A 253 16.75 -3.18 -6.23
CA PRO A 253 16.63 -1.88 -5.58
C PRO A 253 15.70 -1.07 -6.47
N LEU A 254 14.90 -0.19 -5.86
CA LEU A 254 13.87 0.68 -6.46
C LEU A 254 14.43 1.59 -7.59
N SER A 255 14.98 0.98 -8.63
CA SER A 255 15.60 1.53 -9.84
C SER A 255 14.55 1.89 -10.88
N TYR A 256 13.27 1.75 -10.51
CA TYR A 256 12.11 2.14 -11.30
C TYR A 256 12.03 3.65 -11.59
N PHE A 257 12.96 4.46 -11.05
CA PHE A 257 13.05 5.90 -11.26
C PHE A 257 14.27 6.34 -12.08
N THR A 258 14.86 5.48 -12.91
CA THR A 258 15.70 6.00 -14.00
C THR A 258 14.78 6.74 -14.97
N THR A 259 14.78 8.06 -14.88
CA THR A 259 14.14 8.95 -15.83
C THR A 259 14.66 8.61 -17.23
N HIS A 260 13.82 7.98 -18.06
CA HIS A 260 14.01 8.01 -19.51
C HIS A 260 13.69 9.42 -20.01
N GLU A 261 14.51 10.40 -19.62
CA GLU A 261 14.64 11.68 -20.31
C GLU A 261 15.89 11.58 -21.20
N ASN A 262 15.67 11.31 -22.48
CA ASN A 262 16.43 11.82 -23.64
C ASN A 262 16.09 11.01 -24.91
N THR A 263 14.85 11.10 -25.39
CA THR A 263 14.56 10.77 -26.80
C THR A 263 13.52 11.73 -27.38
N CYS A 264 13.91 12.99 -27.54
CA CYS A 264 13.24 14.01 -28.35
C CYS A 264 14.31 15.12 -28.51
N LEU A 265 14.89 15.47 -29.66
CA LEU A 265 14.35 15.68 -31.01
C LEU A 265 15.51 15.58 -32.02
N SER A 266 15.48 14.62 -32.95
CA SER A 266 16.18 14.77 -34.23
C SER A 266 15.14 15.19 -35.27
N ARG A 267 15.10 16.49 -35.57
CA ARG A 267 14.27 17.04 -36.65
C ARG A 267 14.77 16.50 -38.00
N GLU A 268 13.94 15.70 -38.66
CA GLU A 268 14.06 15.39 -40.08
C GLU A 268 13.87 16.68 -40.90
N LYS A 269 14.89 17.03 -41.70
CA LYS A 269 14.80 18.08 -42.72
C LYS A 269 13.98 17.55 -43.89
N VAL A 270 12.72 17.98 -43.99
CA VAL A 270 11.92 17.83 -45.22
C VAL A 270 12.55 18.72 -46.31
N LYS A 271 13.04 18.08 -47.38
CA LYS A 271 13.54 18.76 -48.58
C LYS A 271 12.37 19.35 -49.37
N SER A 272 12.47 20.64 -49.67
CA SER A 272 11.65 21.35 -50.65
C SER A 272 11.90 20.78 -52.05
N VAL A 273 10.83 20.36 -52.72
CA VAL A 273 10.82 20.06 -54.16
C VAL A 273 10.30 21.31 -54.88
N LYS A 274 11.12 21.80 -55.81
CA LYS A 274 10.72 22.70 -56.90
C LYS A 274 10.39 21.86 -58.14
#